data_AF-A0A315XQY7-F1
#
_entry.id   AF-A0A315XQY7-F1
#
_cell.length_a   1.000
_cell.length_b   1.000
_cell.length_c   1.000
_cell.angle_alpha   90.00
_cell.angle_beta   90.00
_cell.angle_gamma   90.00
#
_symmetry.space_group_name_H-M   'P 1'
#
loop_
_entity.id
_entity.type
_entity.pdbx_description
1 polymer ?
#
loop_
_entity_poly.entity_id
_entity_poly.type
_entity_poly.pdbx_seq_one_letter_code
_entity_poly.pdbx_strand_id
1 'polypeptide(L)'
;MKINYKIFGLVMFVMLVCCVSAASAADVDNITVPDDTSVIELDDAVDSVDAVEQEDSSDDGIDDVEDSQIDDTNDDAVADEKVNGTRGSQSQVTSSSISTYFDTTTGYIKSTAPTGLQFVGTFSNVPFDNFIINRNVALSFSNAVFNNVGFKLLYPGLVIDGATFNMNAPANKDCYVIDVESANNVQILNNVITYTCGYANANKYNYAIKVKNSANVKVAGNNITATLPLKTVVYSNTGLERDYVAGVAVGDSNYFNFTKNKLDVTGNLRSGSYPTLDALIIWQCDNSYIGDNIIIEKDTVTTTNQYSYIYGVDVYRSNYVNVHNNTITMNADQSGGYVGGNGTGAAYCVQFTGPYTGVTVSDNTLTTQNQGPNTAIYSQNYDGATNITVSGNTISVTGKGTTSTWDVLTGMELQDDYATVTGNTITVTNKGSYSSGCNVYGVSYCQSSPRTHTYIITGNNIYVNKGHYTVYIMNGENCNITGNTLHSYHSWHNYYGNETVYVAGTNNYVGPNP
;
A
#
# COMPACT_ATOMS: atom_id res chain seq x y z
N MET A 1 4.07 42.47 -13.27
CA MET A 1 2.72 41.86 -13.18
C MET A 1 2.48 41.56 -11.69
N LYS A 2 1.65 42.35 -10.99
CA LYS A 2 1.42 42.18 -9.54
C LYS A 2 0.33 41.14 -9.33
N ILE A 3 0.70 39.97 -8.82
CA ILE A 3 -0.24 38.91 -8.46
C ILE A 3 -0.89 39.29 -7.13
N ASN A 4 -2.22 39.16 -7.08
CA ASN A 4 -3.06 39.66 -5.99
C ASN A 4 -3.15 38.60 -4.88
N TYR A 5 -2.37 38.77 -3.81
CA TYR A 5 -2.25 37.83 -2.68
C TYR A 5 -3.56 37.50 -1.95
N LYS A 6 -4.64 38.26 -2.20
CA LYS A 6 -5.95 38.04 -1.59
C LYS A 6 -6.72 36.83 -2.15
N ILE A 7 -6.38 36.36 -3.35
CA ILE A 7 -7.02 35.18 -3.96
C ILE A 7 -6.36 33.88 -3.46
N PHE A 8 -5.06 33.91 -3.13
CA PHE A 8 -4.34 32.74 -2.62
C PHE A 8 -4.75 32.38 -1.18
N GLY A 9 -5.00 33.39 -0.33
CA GLY A 9 -5.50 33.18 1.03
C GLY A 9 -6.91 32.61 1.10
N LEU A 10 -7.78 32.94 0.13
CA LEU A 10 -9.15 32.44 0.09
C LEU A 10 -9.23 30.95 -0.33
N VAL A 11 -8.32 30.51 -1.21
CA VAL A 11 -8.22 29.10 -1.63
C VAL A 11 -7.66 28.22 -0.50
N MET A 12 -6.75 28.76 0.33
CA MET A 12 -6.27 28.04 1.53
C MET A 12 -7.33 27.94 2.64
N PHE A 13 -8.18 28.96 2.82
CA PHE A 13 -9.24 28.92 3.84
C PHE A 13 -10.37 27.95 3.46
N VAL A 14 -10.71 27.82 2.18
CA VAL A 14 -11.74 26.87 1.72
C VAL A 14 -11.27 25.41 1.86
N MET A 15 -9.98 25.10 1.66
CA MET A 15 -9.46 23.76 1.91
C MET A 15 -9.44 23.40 3.41
N LEU A 16 -9.15 24.37 4.30
CA LEU A 16 -9.20 24.15 5.75
C LEU A 16 -10.65 23.91 6.25
N VAL A 17 -11.63 24.59 5.66
CA VAL A 17 -13.06 24.49 6.05
C VAL A 17 -13.75 23.24 5.47
N CYS A 18 -13.28 22.70 4.34
CA CYS A 18 -13.74 21.41 3.83
C CYS A 18 -13.19 20.20 4.61
N CYS A 19 -12.24 20.40 5.52
CA CYS A 19 -11.65 19.36 6.38
C CYS A 19 -12.33 19.24 7.76
N VAL A 20 -13.41 19.99 8.02
CA VAL A 20 -14.25 19.80 9.21
C VAL A 20 -15.66 19.39 8.77
N SER A 21 -15.85 18.10 8.50
CA SER A 21 -17.20 17.56 8.41
C SER A 21 -17.30 16.18 9.06
N ALA A 22 -18.13 16.15 10.11
CA ALA A 22 -18.71 15.00 10.82
C ALA A 22 -17.86 14.33 11.93
N ALA A 23 -17.52 15.08 12.97
CA ALA A 23 -17.78 14.57 14.32
C ALA A 23 -19.25 14.92 14.64
N SER A 24 -20.12 13.92 14.73
CA SER A 24 -21.49 14.12 15.21
C SER A 24 -21.43 14.47 16.70
N ALA A 25 -21.49 15.75 17.03
CA ALA A 25 -21.83 16.19 18.38
C ALA A 25 -23.36 16.08 18.53
N ALA A 26 -23.82 14.98 19.12
CA ALA A 26 -25.07 14.97 19.85
C ALA A 26 -24.72 14.98 21.34
N ASP A 27 -25.27 15.97 22.04
CA ASP A 27 -25.24 16.20 23.49
C ASP A 27 -23.88 16.34 24.18
N VAL A 28 -23.52 17.58 24.54
CA VAL A 28 -23.56 18.00 25.96
C VAL A 28 -23.84 19.51 26.00
N ASP A 29 -25.04 19.86 26.44
CA ASP A 29 -25.40 21.21 26.88
C ASP A 29 -24.59 21.63 28.11
N ASN A 30 -24.12 22.88 28.07
CA ASN A 30 -24.12 23.81 29.20
C ASN A 30 -23.20 23.49 30.41
N ILE A 31 -21.93 23.92 30.36
CA ILE A 31 -21.22 24.33 31.58
C ILE A 31 -20.60 25.73 31.37
N THR A 32 -21.09 26.65 32.19
CA THR A 32 -20.61 28.01 32.40
C THR A 32 -19.22 27.96 33.03
N VAL A 33 -18.27 28.73 32.48
CA VAL A 33 -16.96 28.98 33.11
C VAL A 33 -17.12 30.13 34.11
N PRO A 34 -16.81 29.95 35.40
CA PRO A 34 -16.51 31.08 36.28
C PRO A 34 -15.02 31.35 36.22
N ASP A 35 -14.72 32.57 35.80
CA ASP A 35 -13.47 33.29 36.06
C ASP A 35 -13.37 33.49 37.57
N ASP A 36 -12.37 32.90 38.24
CA ASP A 36 -11.87 33.53 39.46
C ASP A 36 -10.40 33.19 39.75
N THR A 37 -9.67 34.28 39.89
CA THR A 37 -8.32 34.42 40.39
C THR A 37 -8.19 33.90 41.82
N SER A 38 -7.18 33.07 42.10
CA SER A 38 -6.44 33.18 43.36
C SER A 38 -5.09 32.45 43.30
N VAL A 39 -4.08 33.25 43.57
CA VAL A 39 -2.69 32.92 43.88
C VAL A 39 -2.66 32.14 45.19
N ILE A 40 -1.92 31.03 45.25
CA ILE A 40 -1.38 30.50 46.52
C ILE A 40 0.07 30.07 46.28
N GLU A 41 0.93 30.60 47.14
CA GLU A 41 2.38 30.54 47.14
C GLU A 41 2.95 29.18 47.57
N LEU A 42 4.17 28.91 47.10
CA LEU A 42 5.09 27.92 47.64
C LEU A 42 5.62 28.38 49.00
N ASP A 43 5.67 27.50 50.01
CA ASP A 43 6.90 27.26 50.75
C ASP A 43 6.89 26.00 51.63
N ASP A 44 8.10 25.42 51.72
CA ASP A 44 8.70 24.54 52.74
C ASP A 44 8.09 23.18 53.10
N ALA A 45 8.82 22.10 52.73
CA ALA A 45 9.61 21.33 53.71
C ALA A 45 10.41 20.19 53.04
N VAL A 46 11.70 20.17 53.35
CA VAL A 46 12.69 19.10 53.12
C VAL A 46 12.52 18.01 54.20
N ASP A 47 12.55 16.73 53.83
CA ASP A 47 13.50 15.71 54.32
C ASP A 47 12.99 14.27 54.09
N SER A 48 13.87 13.46 53.50
CA SER A 48 14.30 12.12 53.95
C SER A 48 14.45 11.14 52.78
N VAL A 49 15.73 10.98 52.42
CA VAL A 49 16.27 9.82 51.71
C VAL A 49 16.43 8.73 52.74
N ASP A 50 15.77 7.59 52.57
CA ASP A 50 16.16 6.35 53.24
C ASP A 50 16.47 5.29 52.20
N ALA A 51 17.72 4.84 52.26
CA ALA A 51 18.27 3.72 51.54
C ALA A 51 17.67 2.41 52.09
N VAL A 52 17.41 1.45 51.20
CA VAL A 52 17.32 0.04 51.60
C VAL A 52 18.25 -0.76 50.70
N GLU A 53 19.01 -1.59 51.39
CA GLU A 53 20.23 -2.28 50.99
C GLU A 53 20.02 -3.39 49.95
N GLN A 54 21.11 -3.70 49.26
CA GLN A 54 21.32 -4.90 48.46
C GLN A 54 21.13 -6.17 49.30
N GLU A 55 20.46 -7.18 48.74
CA GLU A 55 20.84 -8.57 48.96
C GLU A 55 21.18 -9.24 47.62
N ASP A 56 22.43 -9.69 47.56
CA ASP A 56 22.94 -10.67 46.61
C ASP A 56 22.26 -12.02 46.86
N SER A 57 21.66 -12.62 45.84
CA SER A 57 21.61 -14.09 45.75
C SER A 57 21.64 -14.54 44.28
N SER A 58 22.73 -15.24 44.00
CA SER A 58 23.03 -16.18 42.94
C SER A 58 21.87 -16.78 42.13
N ASP A 59 22.05 -16.67 40.80
CA ASP A 59 22.16 -17.78 39.84
C ASP A 59 20.96 -18.71 39.57
N ASP A 60 20.90 -19.11 38.30
CA ASP A 60 19.98 -20.04 37.63
C ASP A 60 18.53 -19.60 37.38
N GLY A 61 18.28 -19.13 36.16
CA GLY A 61 16.96 -19.06 35.55
C GLY A 61 16.83 -18.00 34.47
N ILE A 62 17.54 -18.17 33.34
CA ILE A 62 17.13 -17.51 32.09
C ILE A 62 15.80 -18.16 31.71
N ASP A 63 14.69 -17.52 32.10
CA ASP A 63 13.41 -17.76 31.46
C ASP A 63 13.52 -17.18 30.05
N ASP A 64 13.71 -18.08 29.10
CA ASP A 64 13.46 -17.83 27.69
C ASP A 64 12.12 -17.12 27.58
N VAL A 65 12.15 -15.84 27.20
CA VAL A 65 10.96 -15.12 26.78
C VAL A 65 10.41 -15.92 25.62
N GLU A 66 9.28 -16.59 25.85
CA GLU A 66 8.55 -17.36 24.84
C GLU A 66 8.47 -16.52 23.57
N ASP A 67 9.31 -16.90 22.60
CA ASP A 67 9.08 -16.71 21.20
C ASP A 67 7.66 -17.21 20.98
N SER A 68 6.74 -16.25 20.82
CA SER A 68 5.38 -16.59 20.45
C SER A 68 5.51 -17.28 19.10
N GLN A 69 5.56 -18.60 19.13
CA GLN A 69 5.60 -19.44 17.96
C GLN A 69 4.41 -19.01 17.11
N ILE A 70 4.71 -18.21 16.09
CA ILE A 70 3.92 -18.21 14.89
C ILE A 70 4.06 -19.65 14.43
N ASP A 71 2.99 -20.39 14.63
CA ASP A 71 2.81 -21.76 14.18
C ASP A 71 3.03 -21.81 12.67
N ASP A 72 4.30 -21.98 12.30
CA ASP A 72 4.79 -22.18 10.95
C ASP A 72 4.48 -23.62 10.47
N THR A 73 3.59 -24.35 11.18
CA THR A 73 3.09 -25.65 10.77
C THR A 73 1.66 -25.62 10.20
N ASN A 74 1.09 -24.43 10.02
CA ASN A 74 -0.15 -24.27 9.23
C ASN A 74 0.08 -24.00 7.73
N ASP A 75 1.33 -23.93 7.26
CA ASP A 75 1.64 -23.72 5.83
C ASP A 75 1.51 -24.99 4.96
N ASP A 76 1.13 -26.13 5.54
CA ASP A 76 0.92 -27.40 4.80
C ASP A 76 -0.42 -28.10 5.10
N ALA A 77 -1.34 -27.45 5.83
CA ALA A 77 -2.61 -28.09 6.21
C ALA A 77 -3.83 -27.16 6.26
N VAL A 78 -3.90 -26.12 5.42
CA VAL A 78 -5.23 -25.75 4.90
C VAL A 78 -5.56 -26.81 3.88
N ALA A 79 -6.31 -27.83 4.32
CA ALA A 79 -6.98 -28.74 3.42
C ALA A 79 -7.54 -27.90 2.27
N ASP A 80 -7.05 -28.18 1.06
CA ASP A 80 -7.56 -27.74 -0.22
C ASP A 80 -8.99 -28.29 -0.31
N GLU A 81 -9.89 -27.74 0.50
CA GLU A 81 -11.31 -27.99 0.43
C GLU A 81 -11.74 -27.21 -0.81
N LYS A 82 -11.44 -27.84 -1.95
CA LYS A 82 -12.16 -27.62 -3.19
C LYS A 82 -13.60 -27.89 -2.84
N VAL A 83 -14.32 -26.87 -2.38
CA VAL A 83 -15.77 -26.79 -2.46
C VAL A 83 -16.10 -26.58 -3.95
N ASN A 84 -15.63 -27.51 -4.78
CA ASN A 84 -16.22 -27.79 -6.05
C ASN A 84 -17.61 -28.30 -5.70
N GLY A 85 -18.64 -27.53 -6.05
CA GLY A 85 -19.96 -28.10 -6.28
C GLY A 85 -19.75 -29.42 -7.04
N THR A 86 -20.36 -30.49 -6.53
CA THR A 86 -20.23 -31.87 -7.00
C THR A 86 -19.87 -31.91 -8.49
N ARG A 87 -18.69 -32.44 -8.85
CA ARG A 87 -18.26 -32.64 -10.25
C ARG A 87 -19.19 -33.63 -10.96
N GLY A 88 -20.44 -33.22 -11.17
CA GLY A 88 -21.36 -33.86 -12.09
C GLY A 88 -20.89 -33.65 -13.53
N SER A 89 -21.60 -34.25 -14.47
CA SER A 89 -21.35 -34.07 -15.90
C SER A 89 -21.28 -32.58 -16.25
N GLN A 90 -20.09 -32.11 -16.64
CA GLN A 90 -19.91 -30.72 -17.06
C GLN A 90 -20.47 -30.53 -18.47
N SER A 91 -21.26 -29.49 -18.66
CA SER A 91 -21.72 -29.10 -19.99
C SER A 91 -20.72 -28.15 -20.63
N GLN A 92 -20.36 -28.44 -21.88
CA GLN A 92 -19.43 -27.60 -22.63
C GLN A 92 -20.10 -26.30 -23.06
N VAL A 93 -19.41 -25.20 -22.78
CA VAL A 93 -19.71 -23.85 -23.23
C VAL A 93 -18.66 -23.48 -24.26
N THR A 94 -19.11 -23.28 -25.50
CA THR A 94 -18.31 -22.72 -26.59
C THR A 94 -18.94 -21.40 -27.02
N SER A 95 -18.25 -20.63 -27.87
CA SER A 95 -18.79 -19.38 -28.42
C SER A 95 -20.13 -19.57 -29.15
N SER A 96 -20.36 -20.73 -29.77
CA SER A 96 -21.62 -21.05 -30.46
C SER A 96 -22.75 -21.50 -29.53
N SER A 97 -22.44 -21.92 -28.30
CA SER A 97 -23.43 -22.46 -27.36
C SER A 97 -23.76 -21.53 -26.19
N ILE A 98 -23.23 -20.30 -26.18
CA ILE A 98 -23.42 -19.34 -25.07
C ILE A 98 -24.90 -19.12 -24.77
N SER A 99 -25.73 -18.94 -25.80
CA SER A 99 -27.16 -18.66 -25.65
C SER A 99 -27.95 -19.79 -24.99
N THR A 100 -27.39 -21.00 -24.89
CA THR A 100 -28.00 -22.11 -24.13
C THR A 100 -27.91 -21.87 -22.63
N TYR A 101 -26.82 -21.27 -22.15
CA TYR A 101 -26.49 -21.17 -20.72
C TYR A 101 -26.58 -19.76 -20.16
N PHE A 102 -26.47 -18.73 -21.02
CA PHE A 102 -26.46 -17.33 -20.64
C PHE A 102 -27.53 -16.53 -21.39
N ASP A 103 -28.09 -15.54 -20.71
CA ASP A 103 -28.87 -14.48 -21.34
C ASP A 103 -27.92 -13.60 -22.16
N THR A 104 -28.13 -13.55 -23.49
CA THR A 104 -27.23 -12.85 -24.40
C THR A 104 -27.42 -11.34 -24.41
N THR A 105 -28.44 -10.81 -23.73
CA THR A 105 -28.64 -9.36 -23.59
C THR A 105 -27.93 -8.82 -22.36
N THR A 106 -27.93 -9.61 -21.28
CA THR A 106 -27.49 -9.17 -19.96
C THR A 106 -26.22 -9.85 -19.45
N GLY A 107 -25.85 -11.01 -20.00
CA GLY A 107 -24.72 -11.82 -19.56
C GLY A 107 -25.01 -12.72 -18.35
N TYR A 108 -26.21 -12.68 -17.77
CA TYR A 108 -26.58 -13.53 -16.63
C TYR A 108 -26.66 -15.01 -17.01
N ILE A 109 -26.11 -15.87 -16.15
CA ILE A 109 -26.34 -17.31 -16.22
C ILE A 109 -27.83 -17.61 -16.07
N LYS A 110 -28.36 -18.47 -16.93
CA LYS A 110 -29.77 -18.87 -16.92
C LYS A 110 -30.06 -19.78 -15.73
N SER A 111 -31.28 -19.70 -15.20
CA SER A 111 -31.75 -20.60 -14.13
C SER A 111 -31.77 -22.08 -14.57
N THR A 112 -31.85 -22.35 -15.86
CA THR A 112 -31.82 -23.69 -16.46
C THR A 112 -30.42 -24.21 -16.75
N ALA A 113 -29.37 -23.40 -16.55
CA ALA A 113 -28.00 -23.86 -16.75
C ALA A 113 -27.66 -24.98 -15.75
N PRO A 114 -26.89 -25.99 -16.18
CA PRO A 114 -26.45 -27.08 -15.32
C PRO A 114 -25.50 -26.57 -14.22
N THR A 115 -25.29 -27.40 -13.20
CA THR A 115 -24.42 -27.07 -12.05
C THR A 115 -22.94 -27.12 -12.36
N GLY A 116 -22.54 -27.53 -13.58
CA GLY A 116 -21.16 -27.56 -14.03
C GLY A 116 -21.02 -27.09 -15.47
N LEU A 117 -20.17 -26.08 -15.68
CA LEU A 117 -19.87 -25.52 -16.99
C LEU A 117 -18.37 -25.63 -17.27
N GLN A 118 -18.04 -26.13 -18.46
CA GLN A 118 -16.68 -26.16 -18.97
C GLN A 118 -16.56 -25.22 -20.16
N PHE A 119 -15.84 -24.12 -20.01
CA PHE A 119 -15.54 -23.19 -21.08
C PHE A 119 -14.43 -23.77 -21.97
N VAL A 120 -14.69 -23.84 -23.28
CA VAL A 120 -13.77 -24.43 -24.26
C VAL A 120 -13.61 -23.49 -25.46
N GLY A 121 -12.36 -23.18 -25.80
CA GLY A 121 -12.01 -22.39 -26.98
C GLY A 121 -12.14 -20.87 -26.77
N THR A 122 -12.31 -20.15 -27.88
CA THR A 122 -12.19 -18.69 -27.90
C THR A 122 -13.54 -17.96 -27.93
N PHE A 123 -13.67 -16.94 -27.10
CA PHE A 123 -14.84 -16.07 -26.94
C PHE A 123 -14.46 -14.63 -27.34
N SER A 124 -14.78 -14.19 -28.57
CA SER A 124 -14.39 -12.84 -29.06
C SER A 124 -15.54 -11.90 -29.40
N ASN A 125 -16.71 -12.44 -29.71
CA ASN A 125 -17.86 -11.66 -30.18
C ASN A 125 -19.08 -11.93 -29.30
N VAL A 126 -18.86 -11.93 -27.98
CA VAL A 126 -19.97 -12.07 -27.04
C VAL A 126 -20.79 -10.77 -27.05
N PRO A 127 -22.13 -10.87 -26.91
CA PRO A 127 -23.01 -9.70 -26.97
C PRO A 127 -23.10 -8.89 -25.67
N PHE A 128 -22.30 -9.21 -24.66
CA PHE A 128 -22.29 -8.61 -23.33
C PHE A 128 -20.86 -8.48 -22.80
N ASP A 129 -20.67 -7.68 -21.75
CA ASP A 129 -19.34 -7.33 -21.23
C ASP A 129 -18.72 -8.40 -20.32
N ASN A 130 -19.56 -9.03 -19.49
CA ASN A 130 -19.12 -10.05 -18.55
C ASN A 130 -20.11 -11.21 -18.51
N PHE A 131 -19.60 -12.43 -18.33
CA PHE A 131 -20.39 -13.55 -17.85
C PHE A 131 -20.73 -13.29 -16.37
N ILE A 132 -22.03 -13.15 -16.06
CA ILE A 132 -22.49 -12.84 -14.71
C ILE A 132 -22.94 -14.13 -14.02
N ILE A 133 -22.23 -14.51 -12.96
CA ILE A 133 -22.45 -15.74 -12.20
C ILE A 133 -23.03 -15.38 -10.83
N ASN A 134 -24.33 -15.56 -10.67
CA ASN A 134 -25.09 -15.20 -9.46
C ASN A 134 -25.74 -16.40 -8.76
N ARG A 135 -25.20 -17.60 -8.99
CA ARG A 135 -25.67 -18.85 -8.42
C ARG A 135 -24.52 -19.85 -8.32
N ASN A 136 -24.73 -20.90 -7.51
CA ASN A 136 -23.80 -22.01 -7.44
C ASN A 136 -23.64 -22.70 -8.80
N VAL A 137 -22.41 -22.75 -9.30
CA VAL A 137 -21.99 -23.48 -10.50
C VAL A 137 -20.49 -23.78 -10.42
N ALA A 138 -20.11 -25.01 -10.75
CA ALA A 138 -18.71 -25.37 -10.93
C ALA A 138 -18.23 -24.87 -12.30
N LEU A 139 -17.19 -24.05 -12.30
CA LEU A 139 -16.57 -23.52 -13.51
C LEU A 139 -15.26 -24.27 -13.79
N SER A 140 -14.99 -24.52 -15.06
CA SER A 140 -13.70 -25.06 -15.50
C SER A 140 -13.35 -24.54 -16.89
N PHE A 141 -12.06 -24.48 -17.17
CA PHE A 141 -11.51 -23.82 -18.35
C PHE A 141 -10.57 -24.78 -19.05
N SER A 142 -10.87 -25.11 -20.31
CA SER A 142 -10.07 -26.00 -21.13
C SER A 142 -9.64 -25.25 -22.39
N ASN A 143 -8.44 -24.66 -22.33
CA ASN A 143 -7.92 -23.75 -23.37
C ASN A 143 -8.91 -22.62 -23.67
N ALA A 144 -9.55 -22.08 -22.63
CA ALA A 144 -10.53 -21.01 -22.76
C ALA A 144 -9.83 -19.65 -22.88
N VAL A 145 -10.13 -18.92 -23.95
CA VAL A 145 -9.59 -17.58 -24.21
C VAL A 145 -10.73 -16.58 -24.36
N PHE A 146 -10.74 -15.55 -23.52
CA PHE A 146 -11.77 -14.52 -23.48
C PHE A 146 -11.21 -13.20 -24.02
N ASN A 147 -11.69 -12.77 -25.19
CA ASN A 147 -11.29 -11.50 -25.79
C ASN A 147 -12.40 -10.46 -25.58
N ASN A 148 -12.05 -9.37 -24.90
CA ASN A 148 -12.94 -8.26 -24.54
C ASN A 148 -14.20 -8.67 -23.76
N VAL A 149 -14.09 -9.76 -22.99
CA VAL A 149 -15.14 -10.24 -22.09
C VAL A 149 -14.51 -10.75 -20.80
N GLY A 150 -15.17 -10.48 -19.68
CA GLY A 150 -14.73 -10.90 -18.36
C GLY A 150 -15.77 -11.74 -17.60
N PHE A 151 -15.58 -11.83 -16.29
CA PHE A 151 -16.54 -12.44 -15.36
C PHE A 151 -16.95 -11.44 -14.29
N LYS A 152 -18.23 -11.46 -13.94
CA LYS A 152 -18.75 -10.81 -12.73
C LYS A 152 -19.27 -11.89 -11.79
N LEU A 153 -18.65 -12.02 -10.63
CA LEU A 153 -18.86 -13.09 -9.66
C LEU A 153 -19.66 -12.53 -8.49
N LEU A 154 -20.91 -13.01 -8.37
CA LEU A 154 -21.92 -12.55 -7.42
C LEU A 154 -22.38 -13.68 -6.48
N TYR A 155 -21.64 -14.78 -6.43
CA TYR A 155 -21.98 -15.94 -5.63
C TYR A 155 -20.72 -16.44 -4.90
N PRO A 156 -20.84 -16.83 -3.62
CA PRO A 156 -19.69 -17.27 -2.84
C PRO A 156 -19.09 -18.60 -3.36
N GLY A 157 -17.81 -18.81 -3.11
CA GLY A 157 -17.12 -20.07 -3.42
C GLY A 157 -16.84 -20.32 -4.91
N LEU A 158 -17.04 -19.32 -5.78
CA LEU A 158 -16.73 -19.45 -7.21
C LEU A 158 -15.23 -19.50 -7.43
N VAL A 159 -14.80 -20.31 -8.40
CA VAL A 159 -13.39 -20.50 -8.75
C VAL A 159 -13.17 -20.20 -10.23
N ILE A 160 -12.24 -19.30 -10.54
CA ILE A 160 -11.72 -19.03 -11.87
C ILE A 160 -10.27 -19.51 -11.92
N ASP A 161 -10.04 -20.70 -12.50
CA ASP A 161 -8.73 -21.36 -12.50
C ASP A 161 -8.27 -21.70 -13.93
N GLY A 162 -7.12 -21.15 -14.35
CA GLY A 162 -6.47 -21.51 -15.61
C GLY A 162 -7.09 -20.92 -16.87
N ALA A 163 -7.77 -19.77 -16.78
CA ALA A 163 -8.32 -19.06 -17.94
C ALA A 163 -7.35 -18.02 -18.52
N THR A 164 -7.50 -17.70 -19.81
CA THR A 164 -6.79 -16.59 -20.46
C THR A 164 -7.75 -15.46 -20.83
N PHE A 165 -7.42 -14.23 -20.45
CA PHE A 165 -8.20 -13.04 -20.71
C PHE A 165 -7.37 -12.00 -21.47
N ASN A 166 -7.94 -11.44 -22.54
CA ASN A 166 -7.38 -10.36 -23.33
C ASN A 166 -8.41 -9.22 -23.40
N MET A 167 -8.31 -8.24 -22.52
CA MET A 167 -9.27 -7.15 -22.40
C MET A 167 -8.70 -5.85 -22.99
N ASN A 168 -9.37 -5.31 -24.00
CA ASN A 168 -9.18 -3.94 -24.45
C ASN A 168 -10.30 -3.09 -23.87
N ALA A 169 -9.94 -2.20 -22.94
CA ALA A 169 -10.89 -1.38 -22.26
C ALA A 169 -11.57 -0.41 -23.26
N PRO A 170 -12.90 -0.36 -23.24
CA PRO A 170 -13.71 0.58 -24.02
C PRO A 170 -13.55 2.01 -23.51
N ALA A 171 -13.69 3.01 -24.39
CA ALA A 171 -13.48 4.41 -24.01
C ALA A 171 -14.44 4.90 -22.89
N ASN A 172 -15.74 4.63 -23.00
CA ASN A 172 -16.75 5.39 -22.25
C ASN A 172 -17.50 4.58 -21.18
N LYS A 173 -16.93 3.48 -20.70
CA LYS A 173 -17.54 2.66 -19.64
C LYS A 173 -16.48 2.14 -18.68
N ASP A 174 -16.94 1.81 -17.47
CA ASP A 174 -16.11 1.10 -16.52
C ASP A 174 -15.81 -0.30 -17.07
N CYS A 175 -14.64 -0.83 -16.76
CA CYS A 175 -14.20 -2.10 -17.32
C CYS A 175 -13.37 -2.88 -16.31
N TYR A 176 -13.75 -4.15 -16.15
CA TYR A 176 -13.15 -5.12 -15.25
C TYR A 176 -13.04 -6.47 -15.94
N VAL A 177 -11.89 -7.15 -15.84
CA VAL A 177 -11.78 -8.53 -16.36
C VAL A 177 -12.46 -9.49 -15.40
N ILE A 178 -12.15 -9.38 -14.12
CA ILE A 178 -12.81 -10.16 -13.06
C ILE A 178 -13.32 -9.18 -12.01
N ASP A 179 -14.64 -9.13 -11.85
CA ASP A 179 -15.35 -8.29 -10.89
C ASP A 179 -16.01 -9.18 -9.83
N VAL A 180 -15.49 -9.18 -8.61
CA VAL A 180 -16.04 -9.92 -7.47
C VAL A 180 -16.79 -8.93 -6.57
N GLU A 181 -18.09 -9.16 -6.40
CA GLU A 181 -18.93 -8.25 -5.63
C GLU A 181 -19.90 -9.01 -4.73
N SER A 182 -19.85 -8.75 -3.43
CA SER A 182 -20.69 -9.42 -2.42
C SER A 182 -20.61 -10.96 -2.47
N ALA A 183 -19.41 -11.49 -2.73
CA ALA A 183 -19.18 -12.90 -3.01
C ALA A 183 -17.95 -13.43 -2.24
N ASN A 184 -18.18 -13.99 -1.06
CA ASN A 184 -17.11 -14.49 -0.18
C ASN A 184 -16.47 -15.78 -0.71
N ASN A 185 -15.25 -16.08 -0.26
CA ASN A 185 -14.54 -17.33 -0.55
C ASN A 185 -14.28 -17.58 -2.05
N VAL A 186 -14.26 -16.52 -2.87
CA VAL A 186 -13.95 -16.63 -4.30
C VAL A 186 -12.46 -16.85 -4.51
N GLN A 187 -12.11 -17.67 -5.49
CA GLN A 187 -10.72 -17.97 -5.84
C GLN A 187 -10.44 -17.62 -7.30
N ILE A 188 -9.38 -16.84 -7.54
CA ILE A 188 -8.89 -16.44 -8.87
C ILE A 188 -7.46 -16.99 -8.98
N LEU A 189 -7.31 -18.11 -9.69
CA LEU A 189 -6.12 -18.95 -9.67
C LEU A 189 -5.50 -19.13 -11.05
N ASN A 190 -4.17 -19.07 -11.15
CA ASN A 190 -3.40 -19.52 -12.32
C ASN A 190 -3.87 -18.94 -13.67
N ASN A 191 -4.45 -17.74 -13.68
CA ASN A 191 -4.96 -17.10 -14.89
C ASN A 191 -3.86 -16.30 -15.59
N VAL A 192 -4.02 -16.13 -16.91
CA VAL A 192 -3.27 -15.15 -17.70
C VAL A 192 -4.20 -14.01 -18.04
N ILE A 193 -3.92 -12.80 -17.54
CA ILE A 193 -4.76 -11.62 -17.74
C ILE A 193 -3.94 -10.53 -18.42
N THR A 194 -4.35 -10.16 -19.63
CA THR A 194 -3.86 -8.96 -20.33
C THR A 194 -4.97 -7.92 -20.35
N TYR A 195 -4.72 -6.74 -19.78
CA TYR A 195 -5.65 -5.61 -19.77
C TYR A 195 -5.00 -4.38 -20.39
N THR A 196 -5.65 -3.76 -21.38
CA THR A 196 -5.15 -2.54 -22.02
C THR A 196 -6.22 -1.47 -22.04
N CYS A 197 -5.96 -0.32 -21.43
CA CYS A 197 -6.78 0.88 -21.58
C CYS A 197 -6.05 1.92 -22.42
N GLY A 198 -6.56 2.18 -23.63
CA GLY A 198 -6.02 3.17 -24.56
C GLY A 198 -6.58 4.58 -24.39
N TYR A 199 -7.24 4.88 -23.26
CA TYR A 199 -7.99 6.13 -23.08
C TYR A 199 -7.74 6.73 -21.70
N ALA A 200 -7.37 8.02 -21.66
CA ALA A 200 -7.17 8.76 -20.41
C ALA A 200 -8.46 9.41 -19.88
N ASN A 201 -9.62 8.78 -20.09
CA ASN A 201 -10.91 9.33 -19.71
C ASN A 201 -11.01 9.45 -18.18
N ALA A 202 -11.19 10.66 -17.68
CA ALA A 202 -10.97 11.00 -16.28
C ALA A 202 -11.86 10.23 -15.29
N ASN A 203 -13.11 9.92 -15.65
CA ASN A 203 -14.13 9.47 -14.68
C ASN A 203 -14.66 8.05 -14.97
N LYS A 204 -13.78 7.13 -15.39
CA LYS A 204 -14.12 5.72 -15.64
C LYS A 204 -13.16 4.78 -14.96
N TYR A 205 -13.70 3.77 -14.28
CA TYR A 205 -12.92 2.77 -13.56
C TYR A 205 -12.33 1.75 -14.52
N ASN A 206 -11.06 1.42 -14.31
CA ASN A 206 -10.31 0.47 -15.13
C ASN A 206 -9.45 -0.38 -14.22
N TYR A 207 -9.92 -1.60 -13.92
CA TYR A 207 -9.20 -2.57 -13.10
C TYR A 207 -9.07 -3.89 -13.85
N ALA A 208 -7.90 -4.55 -13.79
CA ALA A 208 -7.83 -5.92 -14.30
C ALA A 208 -8.67 -6.83 -13.40
N ILE A 209 -8.50 -6.71 -12.08
CA ILE A 209 -9.31 -7.41 -11.08
C ILE A 209 -9.90 -6.39 -10.10
N LYS A 210 -11.19 -6.51 -9.82
CA LYS A 210 -11.88 -5.78 -8.77
C LYS A 210 -12.45 -6.77 -7.76
N VAL A 211 -12.25 -6.50 -6.48
CA VAL A 211 -12.86 -7.24 -5.37
C VAL A 211 -13.51 -6.23 -4.43
N LYS A 212 -14.81 -6.38 -4.18
CA LYS A 212 -15.54 -5.49 -3.27
C LYS A 212 -16.52 -6.24 -2.38
N ASN A 213 -16.59 -5.87 -1.09
CA ASN A 213 -17.54 -6.45 -0.13
C ASN A 213 -17.49 -7.98 -0.08
N SER A 214 -16.31 -8.57 -0.21
CA SER A 214 -16.12 -10.01 -0.45
C SER A 214 -14.97 -10.53 0.39
N ALA A 215 -15.29 -11.21 1.49
CA ALA A 215 -14.30 -11.74 2.42
C ALA A 215 -13.65 -13.05 1.94
N ASN A 216 -12.45 -13.35 2.43
CA ASN A 216 -11.70 -14.58 2.13
C ASN A 216 -11.47 -14.80 0.61
N VAL A 217 -11.28 -13.73 -0.15
CA VAL A 217 -10.98 -13.85 -1.58
C VAL A 217 -9.51 -14.15 -1.75
N LYS A 218 -9.21 -15.21 -2.52
CA LYS A 218 -7.86 -15.63 -2.86
C LYS A 218 -7.55 -15.32 -4.32
N VAL A 219 -6.50 -14.55 -4.55
CA VAL A 219 -5.95 -14.27 -5.88
C VAL A 219 -4.54 -14.82 -5.89
N ALA A 220 -4.31 -15.95 -6.55
CA ALA A 220 -3.03 -16.63 -6.48
C ALA A 220 -2.51 -17.25 -7.78
N GLY A 221 -1.20 -17.21 -7.99
CA GLY A 221 -0.56 -17.85 -9.14
C GLY A 221 -0.85 -17.20 -10.49
N ASN A 222 -1.46 -16.01 -10.53
CA ASN A 222 -1.86 -15.37 -11.78
C ASN A 222 -0.69 -14.62 -12.42
N ASN A 223 -0.71 -14.53 -13.74
CA ASN A 223 0.14 -13.63 -14.53
C ASN A 223 -0.72 -12.49 -15.10
N ILE A 224 -0.64 -11.32 -14.47
CA ILE A 224 -1.45 -10.14 -14.77
C ILE A 224 -0.55 -9.09 -15.41
N THR A 225 -0.89 -8.66 -16.61
CA THR A 225 -0.24 -7.55 -17.31
C THR A 225 -1.30 -6.49 -17.62
N ALA A 226 -1.14 -5.30 -17.06
CA ALA A 226 -2.06 -4.19 -17.26
C ALA A 226 -1.35 -2.97 -17.84
N THR A 227 -1.91 -2.39 -18.89
CA THR A 227 -1.46 -1.13 -19.48
C THR A 227 -2.57 -0.10 -19.28
N LEU A 228 -2.33 0.90 -18.43
CA LEU A 228 -3.36 1.78 -17.87
C LEU A 228 -2.95 3.26 -17.98
N PRO A 229 -3.90 4.19 -18.13
CA PRO A 229 -3.62 5.62 -17.99
C PRO A 229 -3.38 5.98 -16.52
N LEU A 230 -2.56 6.99 -16.24
CA LEU A 230 -2.54 7.67 -14.94
C LEU A 230 -3.68 8.69 -14.87
N LYS A 231 -4.41 8.74 -13.74
CA LYS A 231 -5.57 9.63 -13.54
C LYS A 231 -5.52 10.33 -12.18
N THR A 232 -6.16 11.49 -12.08
CA THR A 232 -6.31 12.20 -10.79
C THR A 232 -7.18 11.42 -9.82
N VAL A 233 -6.67 11.21 -8.60
CA VAL A 233 -7.45 10.74 -7.44
C VAL A 233 -8.49 11.78 -7.05
N VAL A 234 -9.72 11.33 -6.79
CA VAL A 234 -10.82 12.19 -6.34
C VAL A 234 -10.94 12.11 -4.82
N TYR A 235 -10.21 12.98 -4.14
CA TYR A 235 -10.14 13.05 -2.66
C TYR A 235 -11.48 13.34 -1.97
N SER A 236 -12.50 13.83 -2.69
CA SER A 236 -13.84 14.02 -2.14
C SER A 236 -14.66 12.73 -2.03
N ASN A 237 -14.23 11.64 -2.69
CA ASN A 237 -14.88 10.34 -2.59
C ASN A 237 -14.28 9.54 -1.42
N THR A 238 -14.90 8.40 -1.10
CA THR A 238 -14.42 7.45 -0.09
C THR A 238 -14.30 6.07 -0.71
N GLY A 239 -13.45 5.19 -0.17
CA GLY A 239 -13.32 3.84 -0.70
C GLY A 239 -12.52 3.79 -2.00
N LEU A 240 -12.68 2.68 -2.71
CA LEU A 240 -12.13 2.50 -4.06
C LEU A 240 -12.68 3.51 -5.08
N GLU A 241 -13.74 4.25 -4.75
CA GLU A 241 -14.33 5.26 -5.62
C GLU A 241 -13.46 6.52 -5.77
N ARG A 242 -12.37 6.61 -5.00
CA ARG A 242 -11.37 7.69 -5.10
C ARG A 242 -10.43 7.50 -6.28
N ASP A 243 -10.07 6.26 -6.56
CA ASP A 243 -9.14 5.88 -7.60
C ASP A 243 -9.89 5.30 -8.78
N TYR A 244 -9.47 5.66 -9.99
CA TYR A 244 -10.14 5.23 -11.22
C TYR A 244 -9.35 4.15 -11.97
N VAL A 245 -8.13 3.86 -11.55
CA VAL A 245 -7.19 3.02 -12.28
C VAL A 245 -6.36 2.23 -11.30
N ALA A 246 -6.29 0.92 -11.50
CA ALA A 246 -5.40 0.05 -10.76
C ALA A 246 -5.20 -1.25 -11.55
N GLY A 247 -4.08 -1.94 -11.32
CA GLY A 247 -3.97 -3.34 -11.74
C GLY A 247 -5.03 -4.20 -11.05
N VAL A 248 -4.99 -4.18 -9.71
CA VAL A 248 -5.92 -4.89 -8.83
C VAL A 248 -6.46 -3.92 -7.78
N ALA A 249 -7.78 -3.88 -7.61
CA ALA A 249 -8.44 -3.00 -6.62
C ALA A 249 -9.31 -3.82 -5.66
N VAL A 250 -9.09 -3.64 -4.36
CA VAL A 250 -9.74 -4.42 -3.30
C VAL A 250 -10.31 -3.51 -2.22
N GLY A 251 -11.60 -3.62 -1.93
CA GLY A 251 -12.30 -2.75 -0.99
C GLY A 251 -13.27 -3.50 -0.12
N ASP A 252 -13.27 -3.20 1.18
CA ASP A 252 -14.24 -3.73 2.14
C ASP A 252 -14.24 -5.27 2.19
N SER A 253 -13.04 -5.87 2.16
CA SER A 253 -12.81 -7.28 1.83
C SER A 253 -11.79 -7.91 2.78
N ASN A 254 -12.20 -8.19 4.01
CA ASN A 254 -11.33 -8.79 5.03
C ASN A 254 -10.81 -10.18 4.63
N TYR A 255 -9.63 -10.54 5.16
CA TYR A 255 -8.94 -11.80 4.87
C TYR A 255 -8.62 -11.98 3.38
N PHE A 256 -8.31 -10.88 2.69
CA PHE A 256 -7.88 -10.93 1.31
C PHE A 256 -6.47 -11.55 1.22
N ASN A 257 -6.28 -12.49 0.30
CA ASN A 257 -5.01 -13.18 0.10
C ASN A 257 -4.54 -13.00 -1.35
N PHE A 258 -3.44 -12.28 -1.53
CA PHE A 258 -2.80 -12.03 -2.82
C PHE A 258 -1.42 -12.68 -2.83
N THR A 259 -1.30 -13.86 -3.44
CA THR A 259 -0.08 -14.68 -3.33
C THR A 259 0.48 -15.23 -4.62
N LYS A 260 1.81 -15.27 -4.75
CA LYS A 260 2.48 -15.95 -5.87
C LYS A 260 2.04 -15.42 -7.25
N ASN A 261 1.59 -14.17 -7.33
CA ASN A 261 1.20 -13.54 -8.58
C ASN A 261 2.38 -12.82 -9.21
N LYS A 262 2.38 -12.75 -10.53
CA LYS A 262 3.11 -11.71 -11.26
C LYS A 262 2.12 -10.61 -11.66
N LEU A 263 2.35 -9.39 -11.20
CA LEU A 263 1.57 -8.21 -11.54
C LEU A 263 2.49 -7.18 -12.21
N ASP A 264 2.37 -7.01 -13.52
CA ASP A 264 3.13 -6.02 -14.30
C ASP A 264 2.19 -4.93 -14.81
N VAL A 265 2.31 -3.74 -14.24
CA VAL A 265 1.47 -2.57 -14.54
C VAL A 265 2.30 -1.50 -15.22
N THR A 266 1.79 -0.94 -16.31
CA THR A 266 2.48 0.11 -17.08
C THR A 266 1.55 1.28 -17.37
N GLY A 267 1.93 2.45 -16.90
CA GLY A 267 1.37 3.75 -17.25
C GLY A 267 1.64 4.11 -18.71
N ASN A 268 0.61 4.21 -19.55
CA ASN A 268 0.73 4.46 -21.00
C ASN A 268 0.18 5.82 -21.49
N LEU A 269 -0.55 6.51 -20.63
CA LEU A 269 -1.23 7.78 -20.89
C LEU A 269 -1.35 8.53 -19.57
N ARG A 270 -1.67 9.82 -19.65
CA ARG A 270 -1.79 10.67 -18.47
C ARG A 270 -2.98 11.62 -18.61
N SER A 271 -3.70 11.83 -17.51
CA SER A 271 -4.74 12.85 -17.39
C SER A 271 -4.78 13.45 -15.98
N GLY A 272 -5.27 14.68 -15.89
CA GLY A 272 -5.46 15.39 -14.63
C GLY A 272 -4.19 16.03 -14.06
N SER A 273 -4.36 16.72 -12.93
CA SER A 273 -3.30 17.49 -12.27
C SER A 273 -2.45 16.65 -11.31
N TYR A 274 -2.98 15.52 -10.85
CA TYR A 274 -2.35 14.58 -9.90
C TYR A 274 -2.40 13.14 -10.43
N PRO A 275 -1.78 12.89 -11.59
CA PRO A 275 -1.87 11.61 -12.29
C PRO A 275 -1.26 10.49 -11.45
N THR A 276 -2.14 9.59 -11.07
CA THR A 276 -1.91 8.50 -10.13
C THR A 276 -2.21 7.16 -10.80
N LEU A 277 -1.46 6.13 -10.42
CA LEU A 277 -1.71 4.74 -10.78
C LEU A 277 -1.27 3.83 -9.64
N ASP A 278 -2.07 2.82 -9.35
CA ASP A 278 -1.76 1.78 -8.39
C ASP A 278 -1.57 0.45 -9.11
N ALA A 279 -0.52 -0.29 -8.80
CA ALA A 279 -0.50 -1.70 -9.17
C ALA A 279 -1.54 -2.47 -8.35
N LEU A 280 -1.50 -2.35 -7.03
CA LEU A 280 -2.46 -2.93 -6.09
C LEU A 280 -2.94 -1.88 -5.08
N ILE A 281 -4.24 -1.62 -5.06
CA ILE A 281 -4.88 -0.78 -4.04
C ILE A 281 -5.80 -1.62 -3.14
N ILE A 282 -5.68 -1.40 -1.82
CA ILE A 282 -6.43 -2.08 -0.76
C ILE A 282 -7.07 -1.03 0.14
N TRP A 283 -8.38 -1.15 0.38
CA TRP A 283 -9.13 -0.24 1.22
C TRP A 283 -9.98 -1.00 2.25
N GLN A 284 -9.74 -0.78 3.54
CA GLN A 284 -10.52 -1.39 4.64
C GLN A 284 -10.64 -2.91 4.51
N CYS A 285 -9.49 -3.58 4.44
CA CYS A 285 -9.39 -5.04 4.32
C CYS A 285 -8.49 -5.56 5.46
N ASP A 286 -9.07 -5.77 6.62
CA ASP A 286 -8.35 -6.28 7.78
C ASP A 286 -7.89 -7.73 7.55
N ASN A 287 -6.78 -8.11 8.20
CA ASN A 287 -6.21 -9.47 8.17
C ASN A 287 -5.80 -9.91 6.75
N SER A 288 -5.34 -8.97 5.92
CA SER A 288 -4.95 -9.26 4.54
C SER A 288 -3.49 -9.71 4.44
N TYR A 289 -3.23 -10.65 3.54
CA TYR A 289 -1.90 -11.19 3.26
C TYR A 289 -1.50 -10.93 1.80
N ILE A 290 -0.38 -10.24 1.61
CA ILE A 290 0.21 -9.91 0.31
C ILE A 290 1.60 -10.55 0.30
N GLY A 291 1.69 -11.76 -0.24
CA GLY A 291 2.86 -12.63 -0.07
C GLY A 291 3.45 -13.19 -1.35
N ASP A 292 4.78 -13.32 -1.44
CA ASP A 292 5.45 -14.09 -2.49
C ASP A 292 5.18 -13.60 -3.93
N ASN A 293 4.84 -12.32 -4.11
CA ASN A 293 4.49 -11.78 -5.42
C ASN A 293 5.70 -11.15 -6.12
N ILE A 294 5.62 -11.09 -7.45
CA ILE A 294 6.45 -10.21 -8.27
C ILE A 294 5.56 -9.06 -8.74
N ILE A 295 5.77 -7.87 -8.21
CA ILE A 295 5.03 -6.66 -8.56
C ILE A 295 5.97 -5.71 -9.30
N ILE A 296 5.57 -5.31 -10.49
CA ILE A 296 6.33 -4.38 -11.32
C ILE A 296 5.38 -3.27 -11.73
N GLU A 297 5.76 -2.03 -11.47
CA GLU A 297 5.03 -0.88 -11.96
C GLU A 297 5.96 0.08 -12.70
N LYS A 298 5.50 0.55 -13.87
CA LYS A 298 6.27 1.42 -14.74
C LYS A 298 5.47 2.64 -15.14
N ASP A 299 6.06 3.82 -15.04
CA ASP A 299 5.54 5.01 -15.71
C ASP A 299 6.36 5.23 -16.98
N THR A 300 5.74 5.20 -18.16
CA THR A 300 6.47 5.38 -19.44
C THR A 300 6.17 6.69 -20.14
N VAL A 301 5.32 7.54 -19.54
CA VAL A 301 4.76 8.72 -20.22
C VAL A 301 5.08 10.03 -19.54
N THR A 302 5.34 10.02 -18.24
CA THR A 302 5.64 11.25 -17.52
C THR A 302 7.06 11.70 -17.82
N THR A 303 7.27 12.98 -18.14
CA THR A 303 8.63 13.48 -18.38
C THR A 303 9.27 14.04 -17.11
N THR A 304 10.58 14.29 -17.14
CA THR A 304 11.30 14.95 -16.04
C THR A 304 10.64 16.29 -15.69
N ASN A 305 10.56 16.61 -14.40
CA ASN A 305 9.86 17.80 -13.89
C ASN A 305 8.35 17.78 -14.16
N GLN A 306 7.72 16.61 -14.03
CA GLN A 306 6.27 16.49 -13.95
C GLN A 306 5.89 15.61 -12.76
N TYR A 307 4.77 15.95 -12.10
CA TYR A 307 4.20 15.15 -11.01
C TYR A 307 3.99 13.72 -11.47
N SER A 308 4.41 12.69 -10.74
CA SER A 308 3.98 11.30 -10.96
C SER A 308 3.78 10.65 -9.60
N TYR A 309 2.71 9.87 -9.48
CA TYR A 309 2.32 9.16 -8.27
C TYR A 309 2.02 7.72 -8.68
N ILE A 310 2.94 6.81 -8.39
CA ILE A 310 2.76 5.39 -8.66
C ILE A 310 3.00 4.59 -7.39
N TYR A 311 2.15 3.58 -7.15
CA TYR A 311 2.13 2.82 -5.90
C TYR A 311 2.05 1.33 -6.18
N GLY A 312 3.11 0.60 -5.81
CA GLY A 312 3.16 -0.85 -5.99
C GLY A 312 2.08 -1.57 -5.16
N VAL A 313 2.02 -1.23 -3.87
CA VAL A 313 1.00 -1.67 -2.93
C VAL A 313 0.55 -0.47 -2.11
N ASP A 314 -0.69 0.00 -2.31
CA ASP A 314 -1.28 1.11 -1.56
C ASP A 314 -2.39 0.60 -0.64
N VAL A 315 -2.23 0.78 0.67
CA VAL A 315 -3.14 0.23 1.68
C VAL A 315 -3.72 1.34 2.55
N TYR A 316 -5.04 1.38 2.63
CA TYR A 316 -5.78 2.32 3.45
C TYR A 316 -6.54 1.59 4.56
N ARG A 317 -6.43 2.13 5.78
CA ARG A 317 -7.35 1.86 6.89
C ARG A 317 -7.57 0.37 7.18
N SER A 318 -6.49 -0.41 7.15
CA SER A 318 -6.54 -1.87 7.23
C SER A 318 -5.61 -2.37 8.32
N ASN A 319 -6.14 -3.12 9.27
CA ASN A 319 -5.40 -3.70 10.39
C ASN A 319 -4.86 -5.08 10.03
N TYR A 320 -3.78 -5.49 10.69
CA TYR A 320 -3.21 -6.83 10.57
C TYR A 320 -2.87 -7.21 9.13
N VAL A 321 -2.40 -6.24 8.36
CA VAL A 321 -1.93 -6.47 6.98
C VAL A 321 -0.48 -6.91 7.01
N ASN A 322 -0.19 -8.03 6.35
CA ASN A 322 1.18 -8.52 6.19
C ASN A 322 1.59 -8.45 4.71
N VAL A 323 2.64 -7.68 4.43
CA VAL A 323 3.32 -7.60 3.13
C VAL A 323 4.64 -8.36 3.27
N HIS A 324 4.69 -9.59 2.77
CA HIS A 324 5.76 -10.53 3.06
C HIS A 324 6.42 -11.11 1.80
N ASN A 325 7.75 -11.21 1.78
CA ASN A 325 8.51 -11.95 0.75
C ASN A 325 8.15 -11.57 -0.71
N ASN A 326 7.81 -10.31 -0.96
CA ASN A 326 7.53 -9.83 -2.31
C ASN A 326 8.80 -9.29 -2.96
N THR A 327 8.88 -9.39 -4.29
CA THR A 327 9.78 -8.58 -5.11
C THR A 327 8.98 -7.46 -5.75
N ILE A 328 9.19 -6.22 -5.32
CA ILE A 328 8.48 -5.04 -5.84
C ILE A 328 9.47 -4.13 -6.54
N THR A 329 9.26 -3.91 -7.84
CA THR A 329 10.10 -3.05 -8.68
C THR A 329 9.28 -1.92 -9.28
N MET A 330 9.57 -0.70 -8.84
CA MET A 330 8.99 0.52 -9.39
C MET A 330 10.02 1.14 -10.34
N ASN A 331 9.73 1.12 -11.65
CA ASN A 331 10.62 1.68 -12.65
C ASN A 331 10.01 2.92 -13.31
N ALA A 332 10.52 4.07 -12.91
CA ALA A 332 10.32 5.35 -13.56
C ALA A 332 11.68 5.95 -13.98
N ASP A 333 12.64 5.12 -14.42
CA ASP A 333 14.02 5.55 -14.69
C ASP A 333 14.14 6.69 -15.69
N GLN A 334 13.16 6.81 -16.59
CA GLN A 334 13.08 7.84 -17.61
C GLN A 334 11.94 8.84 -17.37
N SER A 335 11.17 8.66 -16.29
CA SER A 335 9.89 9.34 -16.09
C SER A 335 9.68 9.85 -14.67
N GLY A 336 8.87 10.90 -14.53
CA GLY A 336 8.39 11.35 -13.23
C GLY A 336 9.43 11.97 -12.29
N GLY A 337 8.95 12.78 -11.36
CA GLY A 337 9.76 13.54 -10.43
C GLY A 337 9.74 15.01 -10.79
N TYR A 338 8.82 15.75 -10.19
CA TYR A 338 8.93 17.20 -10.12
C TYR A 338 9.86 17.58 -8.97
N VAL A 339 10.54 18.71 -9.11
CA VAL A 339 11.47 19.23 -8.10
C VAL A 339 10.95 20.61 -7.74
N GLY A 340 10.44 20.78 -6.52
CA GLY A 340 9.92 22.08 -6.05
C GLY A 340 8.39 22.22 -6.02
N GLY A 341 7.64 21.12 -6.01
CA GLY A 341 6.19 21.09 -5.78
C GLY A 341 5.87 20.27 -4.52
N ASN A 342 4.62 20.24 -4.08
CA ASN A 342 4.24 19.40 -2.93
C ASN A 342 4.13 17.92 -3.35
N GLY A 343 4.87 17.02 -2.69
CA GLY A 343 4.72 15.56 -2.78
C GLY A 343 5.28 14.92 -4.06
N THR A 344 6.34 15.48 -4.65
CA THR A 344 6.55 15.30 -6.08
C THR A 344 7.46 14.16 -6.49
N GLY A 345 6.90 13.12 -7.14
CA GLY A 345 7.68 12.01 -7.70
C GLY A 345 7.56 10.69 -6.96
N ALA A 346 6.51 10.48 -6.19
CA ALA A 346 6.28 9.25 -5.45
C ALA A 346 6.27 8.01 -6.35
N ALA A 347 7.31 7.18 -6.26
CA ALA A 347 7.27 5.81 -6.73
C ALA A 347 7.42 4.90 -5.50
N TYR A 348 6.32 4.71 -4.78
CA TYR A 348 6.32 3.97 -3.53
C TYR A 348 6.13 2.48 -3.81
N CYS A 349 7.06 1.65 -3.35
CA CYS A 349 6.86 0.22 -3.43
C CYS A 349 5.68 -0.19 -2.54
N VAL A 350 5.63 0.35 -1.33
CA VAL A 350 4.59 0.09 -0.34
C VAL A 350 4.16 1.40 0.32
N GLN A 351 2.86 1.63 0.38
CA GLN A 351 2.25 2.73 1.10
C GLN A 351 1.21 2.22 2.11
N PHE A 352 1.20 2.82 3.31
CA PHE A 352 0.14 2.68 4.28
C PHE A 352 -0.44 4.03 4.70
N THR A 353 -1.76 4.13 4.69
CA THR A 353 -2.51 5.27 5.21
C THR A 353 -3.42 4.83 6.36
N GLY A 354 -3.22 5.45 7.53
CA GLY A 354 -3.92 5.16 8.77
C GLY A 354 -5.45 5.36 8.75
N PRO A 355 -6.14 5.01 9.84
CA PRO A 355 -5.59 4.31 11.01
C PRO A 355 -5.33 2.83 10.72
N TYR A 356 -4.36 2.24 11.41
CA TYR A 356 -4.13 0.79 11.40
C TYR A 356 -3.32 0.31 12.61
N THR A 357 -3.38 -0.98 12.90
CA THR A 357 -2.48 -1.64 13.84
C THR A 357 -2.08 -3.02 13.33
N GLY A 358 -0.98 -3.57 13.85
CA GLY A 358 -0.52 -4.92 13.52
C GLY A 358 -0.03 -5.07 12.07
N VAL A 359 0.32 -3.97 11.41
CA VAL A 359 0.88 -4.01 10.05
C VAL A 359 2.32 -4.49 10.09
N THR A 360 2.66 -5.43 9.20
CA THR A 360 4.03 -5.94 9.05
C THR A 360 4.47 -5.86 7.59
N VAL A 361 5.68 -5.34 7.35
CA VAL A 361 6.36 -5.35 6.05
C VAL A 361 7.67 -6.11 6.23
N SER A 362 7.70 -7.37 5.78
CA SER A 362 8.81 -8.28 6.09
C SER A 362 9.41 -8.98 4.87
N ASP A 363 10.73 -9.13 4.87
CA ASP A 363 11.50 -9.95 3.93
C ASP A 363 11.26 -9.64 2.44
N ASN A 364 10.84 -8.40 2.14
CA ASN A 364 10.62 -7.98 0.76
C ASN A 364 11.93 -7.50 0.11
N THR A 365 12.02 -7.69 -1.21
CA THR A 365 13.00 -7.00 -2.05
C THR A 365 12.32 -5.83 -2.75
N LEU A 366 12.63 -4.60 -2.31
CA LEU A 366 12.00 -3.37 -2.79
C LEU A 366 13.02 -2.54 -3.58
N THR A 367 12.74 -2.32 -4.86
CA THR A 367 13.56 -1.46 -5.72
C THR A 367 12.70 -0.37 -6.34
N THR A 368 13.06 0.89 -6.12
CA THR A 368 12.38 2.02 -6.76
C THR A 368 13.37 3.02 -7.31
N GLN A 369 13.10 3.52 -8.52
CA GLN A 369 13.95 4.49 -9.21
C GLN A 369 13.13 5.51 -10.00
N ASN A 370 13.44 6.81 -9.83
CA ASN A 370 12.84 7.91 -10.61
C ASN A 370 13.79 9.14 -10.71
N GLN A 371 13.36 10.25 -11.33
CA GLN A 371 14.20 11.45 -11.50
C GLN A 371 14.03 12.54 -10.41
N GLY A 372 13.12 12.35 -9.46
CA GLY A 372 12.80 13.28 -8.36
C GLY A 372 12.87 12.61 -6.98
N PRO A 373 12.19 13.17 -5.98
CA PRO A 373 11.93 12.52 -4.69
C PRO A 373 11.45 11.08 -4.84
N ASN A 374 11.85 10.20 -3.92
CA ASN A 374 11.52 8.78 -4.02
C ASN A 374 11.59 8.06 -2.67
N THR A 375 10.67 7.13 -2.44
CA THR A 375 10.55 6.42 -1.16
C THR A 375 10.19 4.96 -1.43
N ALA A 376 10.82 3.98 -0.78
CA ALA A 376 10.37 2.59 -0.94
C ALA A 376 9.15 2.28 -0.07
N ILE A 377 9.21 2.62 1.23
CA ILE A 377 8.11 2.42 2.18
C ILE A 377 7.66 3.78 2.71
N TYR A 378 6.40 4.14 2.49
CA TYR A 378 5.79 5.36 3.02
C TYR A 378 4.62 5.00 3.93
N SER A 379 4.59 5.54 5.14
CA SER A 379 3.46 5.36 6.05
C SER A 379 3.05 6.67 6.70
N GLN A 380 1.73 6.85 6.84
CA GLN A 380 1.15 8.06 7.41
C GLN A 380 -0.01 7.81 8.37
N ASN A 381 -0.07 8.63 9.43
CA ASN A 381 -1.08 8.59 10.48
C ASN A 381 -2.11 9.74 10.38
N TYR A 382 -2.21 10.37 9.20
CA TYR A 382 -3.09 11.53 8.95
C TYR A 382 -4.56 11.27 9.37
N ASP A 383 -5.03 10.05 9.14
CA ASP A 383 -6.42 9.63 9.36
C ASP A 383 -6.63 8.94 10.73
N GLY A 384 -5.59 8.80 11.56
CA GLY A 384 -5.69 8.20 12.88
C GLY A 384 -4.41 7.45 13.30
N ALA A 385 -4.43 6.86 14.50
CA ALA A 385 -3.26 6.21 15.09
C ALA A 385 -2.74 5.04 14.24
N THR A 386 -1.42 4.88 14.18
CA THR A 386 -0.78 3.81 13.42
C THR A 386 0.33 3.07 14.16
N ASN A 387 0.47 1.78 13.88
CA ASN A 387 1.58 0.94 14.37
C ASN A 387 2.06 0.02 13.24
N ILE A 388 3.37 0.07 12.96
CA ILE A 388 4.02 -0.71 11.90
C ILE A 388 5.28 -1.45 12.40
N THR A 389 5.48 -2.66 11.89
CA THR A 389 6.75 -3.39 11.98
C THR A 389 7.35 -3.57 10.59
N VAL A 390 8.62 -3.23 10.42
CA VAL A 390 9.36 -3.34 9.16
C VAL A 390 10.64 -4.13 9.39
N SER A 391 10.73 -5.36 8.87
CA SER A 391 11.82 -6.27 9.20
C SER A 391 12.41 -7.01 8.00
N GLY A 392 13.72 -7.27 8.01
CA GLY A 392 14.38 -8.18 7.05
C GLY A 392 14.33 -7.75 5.57
N ASN A 393 13.85 -6.55 5.25
CA ASN A 393 13.70 -6.12 3.86
C ASN A 393 15.05 -5.76 3.23
N THR A 394 15.20 -6.03 1.93
CA THR A 394 16.28 -5.50 1.09
C THR A 394 15.74 -4.36 0.23
N ILE A 395 16.22 -3.14 0.47
CA ILE A 395 15.67 -1.91 -0.08
C ILE A 395 16.74 -1.17 -0.88
N SER A 396 16.41 -0.81 -2.13
CA SER A 396 17.24 0.02 -3.00
C SER A 396 16.42 1.16 -3.59
N VAL A 397 16.73 2.38 -3.20
CA VAL A 397 16.04 3.60 -3.65
C VAL A 397 17.00 4.48 -4.41
N THR A 398 16.63 4.88 -5.63
CA THR A 398 17.35 5.88 -6.39
C THR A 398 16.43 7.03 -6.77
N GLY A 399 16.85 8.26 -6.49
CA GLY A 399 16.07 9.45 -6.79
C GLY A 399 16.89 10.71 -6.58
N LYS A 400 16.25 11.85 -6.38
CA LYS A 400 16.88 13.15 -6.16
C LYS A 400 16.18 13.87 -5.01
N GLY A 401 16.87 13.96 -3.87
CA GLY A 401 16.40 14.73 -2.73
C GLY A 401 16.48 16.25 -2.98
N THR A 402 15.60 17.00 -2.33
CA THR A 402 15.54 18.47 -2.40
C THR A 402 15.46 19.06 -0.99
N THR A 403 15.48 20.39 -0.86
CA THR A 403 15.31 21.07 0.43
C THR A 403 13.84 21.25 0.83
N SER A 404 12.89 20.85 -0.01
CA SER A 404 11.46 20.91 0.31
C SER A 404 11.08 19.78 1.25
N THR A 405 10.38 20.09 2.34
CA THR A 405 9.89 19.11 3.33
C THR A 405 8.98 18.04 2.72
N TRP A 406 8.41 18.31 1.56
CA TRP A 406 7.50 17.42 0.86
C TRP A 406 8.18 16.55 -0.22
N ASP A 407 9.49 16.74 -0.40
CA ASP A 407 10.30 16.13 -1.44
C ASP A 407 11.41 15.29 -0.80
N VAL A 408 11.05 14.08 -0.36
CA VAL A 408 11.94 13.20 0.41
C VAL A 408 12.51 12.11 -0.49
N LEU A 409 13.82 11.88 -0.40
CA LEU A 409 14.49 10.70 -0.92
C LEU A 409 14.87 9.80 0.25
N THR A 410 14.18 8.69 0.46
CA THR A 410 14.45 7.83 1.62
C THR A 410 14.19 6.35 1.34
N GLY A 411 14.81 5.47 2.11
CA GLY A 411 14.43 4.06 2.15
C GLY A 411 13.03 3.92 2.74
N MET A 412 12.78 4.61 3.85
CA MET A 412 11.49 4.60 4.56
C MET A 412 11.17 6.00 5.10
N GLU A 413 9.97 6.52 4.84
CA GLU A 413 9.40 7.67 5.57
C GLU A 413 8.24 7.15 6.41
N LEU A 414 8.41 7.16 7.74
CA LEU A 414 7.50 6.56 8.70
C LEU A 414 6.91 7.64 9.60
N GLN A 415 5.71 8.12 9.32
CA GLN A 415 5.00 9.05 10.19
C GLN A 415 4.15 8.32 11.25
N ASP A 416 4.52 7.10 11.60
CA ASP A 416 3.74 6.27 12.52
C ASP A 416 3.83 6.73 13.97
N ASP A 417 2.75 6.51 14.74
CA ASP A 417 2.78 6.71 16.19
C ASP A 417 3.80 5.75 16.85
N TYR A 418 3.87 4.51 16.35
CA TYR A 418 4.85 3.52 16.76
C TYR A 418 5.41 2.75 15.55
N ALA A 419 6.73 2.69 15.44
CA ALA A 419 7.40 1.89 14.42
C ALA A 419 8.56 1.07 14.98
N THR A 420 8.59 -0.21 14.63
CA THR A 420 9.73 -1.09 14.84
C THR A 420 10.40 -1.40 13.51
N VAL A 421 11.70 -1.12 13.39
CA VAL A 421 12.48 -1.26 12.15
C VAL A 421 13.72 -2.09 12.44
N THR A 422 13.75 -3.34 11.98
CA THR A 422 14.78 -4.31 12.38
C THR A 422 15.39 -5.14 11.25
N GLY A 423 16.71 -5.33 11.26
CA GLY A 423 17.36 -6.28 10.34
C GLY A 423 17.24 -5.96 8.85
N ASN A 424 16.87 -4.73 8.48
CA ASN A 424 16.73 -4.35 7.07
C ASN A 424 18.09 -3.99 6.46
N THR A 425 18.27 -4.26 5.17
CA THR A 425 19.38 -3.73 4.36
C THR A 425 18.86 -2.63 3.45
N ILE A 426 19.31 -1.40 3.64
CA ILE A 426 18.78 -0.20 2.97
C ILE A 426 19.91 0.50 2.22
N THR A 427 19.73 0.72 0.93
CA THR A 427 20.61 1.55 0.10
C THR A 427 19.82 2.68 -0.54
N VAL A 428 20.26 3.91 -0.30
CA VAL A 428 19.66 5.11 -0.88
C VAL A 428 20.69 5.87 -1.70
N THR A 429 20.39 6.12 -2.97
CA THR A 429 21.30 6.79 -3.91
C THR A 429 20.68 8.08 -4.42
N ASN A 430 21.27 9.20 -4.02
CA ASN A 430 20.92 10.51 -4.56
C ASN A 430 21.62 10.76 -5.90
N LYS A 431 20.82 10.96 -6.95
CA LYS A 431 21.26 11.36 -8.30
C LYS A 431 21.86 12.76 -8.30
N GLY A 432 21.37 13.65 -7.42
CA GLY A 432 21.92 14.99 -7.23
C GLY A 432 23.30 15.00 -6.59
N SER A 433 23.93 16.17 -6.57
CA SER A 433 25.04 16.43 -5.64
C SER A 433 24.50 16.58 -4.22
N TYR A 434 25.34 16.27 -3.23
CA TYR A 434 25.01 16.63 -1.86
C TYR A 434 24.87 18.15 -1.71
N SER A 435 23.86 18.56 -0.95
CA SER A 435 23.70 19.92 -0.43
C SER A 435 23.18 19.83 0.99
N SER A 436 23.66 20.72 1.87
CA SER A 436 23.15 20.83 3.23
C SER A 436 21.65 21.11 3.19
N GLY A 437 20.88 20.40 4.03
CA GLY A 437 19.42 20.53 4.12
C GLY A 437 18.62 19.79 3.05
N CYS A 438 19.26 19.03 2.15
CA CYS A 438 18.54 18.11 1.27
C CYS A 438 18.00 16.92 2.05
N ASN A 439 16.73 16.57 1.80
CA ASN A 439 16.05 15.43 2.40
C ASN A 439 16.46 14.12 1.72
N VAL A 440 17.57 13.55 2.19
CA VAL A 440 18.14 12.27 1.72
C VAL A 440 18.49 11.42 2.94
N TYR A 441 17.72 10.35 3.16
CA TYR A 441 17.75 9.56 4.40
C TYR A 441 17.72 8.06 4.12
N GLY A 442 18.05 7.24 5.12
CA GLY A 442 17.80 5.79 5.08
C GLY A 442 16.44 5.44 5.68
N VAL A 443 16.26 5.75 6.96
CA VAL A 443 14.99 5.72 7.69
C VAL A 443 14.70 7.13 8.19
N SER A 444 13.50 7.64 7.93
CA SER A 444 13.13 9.00 8.30
C SER A 444 11.74 9.15 8.87
N TYR A 445 11.62 10.17 9.72
CA TYR A 445 10.42 10.91 10.02
C TYR A 445 10.78 12.39 9.87
N CYS A 446 10.47 12.97 8.71
CA CYS A 446 10.82 14.35 8.37
C CYS A 446 9.61 15.20 7.95
N GLN A 447 8.45 14.57 7.79
CA GLN A 447 7.18 15.22 7.50
C GLN A 447 6.30 15.22 8.75
N SER A 448 6.29 16.35 9.45
CA SER A 448 5.63 16.48 10.76
C SER A 448 4.14 16.09 10.72
N SER A 449 3.74 15.28 11.69
CA SER A 449 2.34 15.02 12.06
C SER A 449 2.08 15.54 13.49
N PRO A 450 0.83 15.78 13.90
CA PRO A 450 0.49 16.32 15.23
C PRO A 450 0.53 15.27 16.36
N ARG A 451 0.95 14.04 16.09
CA ARG A 451 0.94 12.92 17.05
C ARG A 451 2.31 12.71 17.70
N THR A 452 2.33 11.87 18.74
CA THR A 452 3.58 11.38 19.35
C THR A 452 4.13 10.23 18.52
N HIS A 453 5.45 10.18 18.37
CA HIS A 453 6.12 9.19 17.54
C HIS A 453 7.23 8.48 18.32
N THR A 454 7.17 7.14 18.38
CA THR A 454 8.17 6.30 19.03
C THR A 454 8.76 5.32 18.03
N TYR A 455 10.09 5.30 17.94
CA TYR A 455 10.82 4.44 16.98
C TYR A 455 11.77 3.50 17.70
N ILE A 456 11.72 2.20 17.36
CA ILE A 456 12.74 1.21 17.70
C ILE A 456 13.46 0.85 16.40
N ILE A 457 14.71 1.27 16.25
CA ILE A 457 15.50 1.07 15.03
C ILE A 457 16.77 0.29 15.40
N THR A 458 16.80 -1.01 15.11
CA THR A 458 17.89 -1.89 15.57
C THR A 458 18.37 -2.91 14.55
N GLY A 459 19.67 -3.20 14.54
CA GLY A 459 20.23 -4.27 13.72
C GLY A 459 20.13 -4.06 12.20
N ASN A 460 19.88 -2.84 11.73
CA ASN A 460 19.76 -2.54 10.30
C ASN A 460 21.15 -2.27 9.69
N ASN A 461 21.29 -2.49 8.38
CA ASN A 461 22.44 -2.09 7.60
C ASN A 461 22.03 -1.00 6.59
N ILE A 462 22.47 0.24 6.82
CA ILE A 462 21.96 1.41 6.10
C ILE A 462 23.09 2.18 5.41
N TYR A 463 22.99 2.28 4.09
CA TYR A 463 23.91 3.02 3.23
C TYR A 463 23.21 4.18 2.53
N VAL A 464 23.68 5.40 2.78
CA VAL A 464 23.16 6.61 2.12
C VAL A 464 24.26 7.29 1.30
N ASN A 465 24.05 7.33 -0.02
CA ASN A 465 25.00 7.91 -0.98
C ASN A 465 24.57 9.33 -1.40
N LYS A 466 25.43 10.30 -1.11
CA LYS A 466 25.24 11.75 -1.25
C LYS A 466 24.06 12.31 -0.42
N GLY A 467 23.93 11.79 0.79
CA GLY A 467 23.13 12.34 1.89
C GLY A 467 23.98 12.43 3.16
N HIS A 468 23.46 12.99 4.25
CA HIS A 468 24.18 13.05 5.53
C HIS A 468 23.67 11.99 6.52
N TYR A 469 22.35 11.93 6.73
CA TYR A 469 21.76 11.11 7.78
C TYR A 469 21.31 9.74 7.25
N THR A 470 21.69 8.68 7.94
CA THR A 470 21.12 7.34 7.74
C THR A 470 19.80 7.18 8.49
N VAL A 471 19.69 7.82 9.66
CA VAL A 471 18.46 7.91 10.45
C VAL A 471 18.17 9.38 10.77
N TYR A 472 16.98 9.84 10.42
CA TYR A 472 16.54 11.21 10.70
C TYR A 472 15.13 11.24 11.32
N ILE A 473 15.04 11.57 12.60
CA ILE A 473 13.77 11.65 13.34
C ILE A 473 13.59 13.09 13.83
N MET A 474 12.68 13.84 13.20
CA MET A 474 12.53 15.27 13.46
C MET A 474 11.96 15.62 14.83
N ASN A 475 11.14 14.74 15.40
CA ASN A 475 10.56 14.87 16.75
C ASN A 475 10.01 13.52 17.22
N GLY A 476 10.80 12.79 18.00
CA GLY A 476 10.43 11.51 18.58
C GLY A 476 10.36 11.55 20.11
N GLU A 477 9.63 10.61 20.68
CA GLU A 477 9.52 10.39 22.11
C GLU A 477 9.86 8.94 22.44
N ASN A 478 10.75 8.72 23.41
CA ASN A 478 11.17 7.38 23.84
C ASN A 478 11.76 6.50 22.71
N CYS A 479 12.41 7.10 21.71
CA CYS A 479 13.01 6.35 20.60
C CYS A 479 14.29 5.64 21.04
N ASN A 480 14.55 4.47 20.46
CA ASN A 480 15.76 3.68 20.70
C ASN A 480 16.43 3.30 19.36
N ILE A 481 17.63 3.84 19.13
CA ILE A 481 18.40 3.66 17.89
C ILE A 481 19.75 3.02 18.25
N THR A 482 19.88 1.70 18.05
CA THR A 482 21.03 0.91 18.53
C THR A 482 21.41 -0.25 17.61
N GLY A 483 22.70 -0.60 17.58
CA GLY A 483 23.18 -1.80 16.91
C GLY A 483 23.02 -1.80 15.40
N ASN A 484 22.86 -0.64 14.77
CA ASN A 484 22.75 -0.52 13.32
C ASN A 484 24.13 -0.28 12.70
N THR A 485 24.43 -0.94 11.58
CA THR A 485 25.59 -0.59 10.75
C THR A 485 25.20 0.60 9.88
N LEU A 486 25.79 1.76 10.15
CA LEU A 486 25.37 3.02 9.52
C LEU A 486 26.52 3.62 8.72
N HIS A 487 26.30 3.83 7.42
CA HIS A 487 27.29 4.46 6.55
C HIS A 487 26.63 5.49 5.64
N SER A 488 27.15 6.70 5.68
CA SER A 488 26.76 7.79 4.81
C SER A 488 27.99 8.34 4.09
N TYR A 489 27.81 8.77 2.85
CA TYR A 489 28.88 9.35 2.05
C TYR A 489 28.43 10.64 1.39
N HIS A 490 29.14 11.74 1.61
CA HIS A 490 28.95 12.96 0.83
C HIS A 490 30.23 13.79 0.79
N SER A 491 30.34 14.65 -0.23
CA SER A 491 31.43 15.65 -0.35
C SER A 491 32.85 15.08 -0.17
N TRP A 492 33.09 13.83 -0.62
CA TRP A 492 34.34 13.07 -0.49
C TRP A 492 34.70 12.60 0.93
N HIS A 493 33.77 12.67 1.87
CA HIS A 493 33.93 12.18 3.24
C HIS A 493 32.96 11.03 3.51
N ASN A 494 33.43 10.02 4.22
CA ASN A 494 32.59 8.94 4.74
C ASN A 494 32.27 9.22 6.19
N TYR A 495 31.02 9.01 6.56
CA TYR A 495 30.47 9.15 7.90
C TYR A 495 29.89 7.81 8.36
N TYR A 496 30.04 7.47 9.63
CA TYR A 496 29.76 6.16 10.20
C TYR A 496 29.08 6.23 11.57
N GLY A 497 28.28 5.21 11.87
CA GLY A 497 27.70 5.03 13.20
C GLY A 497 26.85 6.24 13.65
N ASN A 498 27.02 6.65 14.91
CA ASN A 498 26.18 7.68 15.52
C ASN A 498 26.29 9.06 14.87
N GLU A 499 27.36 9.35 14.12
CA GLU A 499 27.53 10.66 13.48
C GLU A 499 26.54 10.89 12.32
N THR A 500 25.92 9.82 11.82
CA THR A 500 24.90 9.87 10.77
C THR A 500 23.47 9.79 11.31
N VAL A 501 23.27 9.93 12.62
CA VAL A 501 21.97 9.87 13.29
C VAL A 501 21.55 11.26 13.75
N TYR A 502 20.34 11.67 13.37
CA TYR A 502 19.66 12.82 13.97
C TYR A 502 18.36 12.37 14.63
N VAL A 503 18.20 12.69 15.91
CA VAL A 503 16.95 12.53 16.64
C VAL A 503 16.73 13.74 17.54
N ALA A 504 15.54 14.31 17.48
CA ALA A 504 15.09 15.38 18.38
C ALA A 504 13.83 14.93 19.13
N GLY A 505 13.42 15.70 20.14
CA GLY A 505 12.30 15.38 21.03
C GLY A 505 12.79 14.91 22.41
N THR A 506 12.00 14.07 23.09
CA THR A 506 12.18 13.74 24.51
C THR A 506 12.56 12.28 24.74
N ASN A 507 13.43 12.04 25.73
CA ASN A 507 13.79 10.69 26.21
C ASN A 507 14.30 9.73 25.12
N ASN A 508 14.92 10.26 24.06
CA ASN A 508 15.47 9.45 22.98
C ASN A 508 16.86 8.93 23.32
N TYR A 509 17.14 7.68 22.98
CA TYR A 509 18.41 7.01 23.19
C TYR A 509 19.07 6.63 21.86
N VAL A 510 20.29 7.13 21.65
CA VAL A 510 21.19 6.71 20.58
C VAL A 510 22.37 6.00 21.22
N GLY A 511 22.35 4.66 21.20
CA GLY A 511 23.45 3.86 21.74
C GLY A 511 24.50 3.57 20.68
N PRO A 512 25.36 2.56 20.88
CA PRO A 512 26.40 2.22 19.92
C PRO A 512 25.81 1.76 18.58
N ASN A 513 26.22 2.40 17.48
CA ASN A 513 25.96 1.97 16.11
C ASN A 513 27.32 1.84 15.40
N PRO A 514 27.72 0.63 14.96
CA PRO A 514 29.00 0.39 14.29
C PRO A 514 29.15 1.04 12.91
#